data_AF-A0A813VE19-F1
#
_entry.id   AF-A0A813VE19-F1
#
_cell.length_a   1.000
_cell.length_b   1.000
_cell.length_c   1.000
_cell.angle_alpha   90.00
_cell.angle_beta   90.00
_cell.angle_gamma   90.00
#
_symmetry.space_group_name_H-M   'P 1'
#
loop_
_entity.id
_entity.type
_entity.pdbx_description
1 polymer ?
#
loop_
_entity_poly.entity_id
_entity_poly.type
_entity_poly.pdbx_seq_one_letter_code
_entity_poly.pdbx_strand_id
1 'polypeptide(L)'
;MHESSSDLEFNCFAKKALAKWRRNNLKSFADHFEKEWIEGPFSNWQPYQTPPGYSSSNSIIESHNRTVKVSFTLKKRLSILKTLELLQEKSIYICHLDQKLNNEPKIILEIKKGPCELADKNFKKIRDCNS
;
A
#
# COMPACT_ATOMS: atom_id res chain seq x y z
N MET A 1 21.76 5.37 -10.59
CA MET A 1 20.98 4.65 -11.63
C MET A 1 19.49 4.96 -11.47
N HIS A 2 18.90 4.62 -10.33
CA HIS A 2 17.48 4.93 -10.05
C HIS A 2 17.23 6.43 -9.74
N GLU A 3 18.24 7.16 -9.28
CA GLU A 3 18.15 8.62 -9.02
C GLU A 3 18.80 9.46 -10.13
N SER A 4 19.18 8.83 -11.24
CA SER A 4 19.81 9.56 -12.35
C SER A 4 18.79 10.51 -12.96
N SER A 5 19.17 11.77 -13.10
CA SER A 5 18.29 12.84 -13.61
C SER A 5 18.50 13.10 -15.11
N SER A 6 19.41 12.35 -15.75
CA SER A 6 19.70 12.46 -17.19
C SER A 6 20.28 11.17 -17.77
N ASP A 7 20.21 11.03 -19.10
CA ASP A 7 20.83 9.93 -19.84
C ASP A 7 22.34 9.82 -19.59
N LEU A 8 23.05 10.95 -19.56
CA LEU A 8 24.50 10.98 -19.37
C LEU A 8 24.89 10.44 -18.00
N GLU A 9 24.19 10.89 -16.97
CA GLU A 9 24.41 10.45 -15.60
C GLU A 9 24.09 8.96 -15.45
N PHE A 10 22.97 8.50 -16.01
CA PHE A 10 22.60 7.10 -16.03
C PHE A 10 23.69 6.24 -16.69
N ASN A 11 24.14 6.62 -17.89
CA ASN A 11 25.17 5.88 -18.62
C ASN A 11 26.50 5.80 -17.87
N CYS A 12 26.88 6.86 -17.16
CA CYS A 12 28.07 6.85 -16.30
C CYS A 12 27.93 5.83 -15.16
N PHE A 13 26.78 5.80 -14.48
CA PHE A 13 26.51 4.83 -13.41
C PHE A 13 26.40 3.40 -13.95
N ALA A 14 25.73 3.21 -15.08
CA ALA A 14 25.55 1.92 -15.72
C ALA A 14 26.90 1.28 -16.06
N LYS A 15 27.80 2.03 -16.72
CA LYS A 15 29.16 1.57 -17.05
C LYS A 15 29.95 1.17 -15.80
N LYS A 16 29.87 1.97 -14.73
CA LYS A 16 30.54 1.66 -13.45
C LYS A 16 29.97 0.39 -12.80
N ALA A 17 28.65 0.21 -12.81
CA ALA A 17 27.99 -0.96 -12.25
C ALA A 17 28.32 -2.23 -13.04
N LEU A 18 28.22 -2.20 -14.36
CA LEU A 18 28.57 -3.32 -15.24
C LEU A 18 30.03 -3.74 -15.06
N ALA A 19 30.96 -2.77 -15.04
CA ALA A 19 32.37 -3.06 -14.80
C ALA A 19 32.63 -3.66 -13.42
N LYS A 20 31.85 -3.30 -12.40
CA LYS A 20 31.93 -3.90 -11.06
C LYS A 20 31.37 -5.33 -11.06
N TRP A 21 30.21 -5.56 -11.67
CA TRP A 21 29.58 -6.88 -11.72
C TRP A 21 30.40 -7.89 -12.53
N ARG A 22 30.96 -7.47 -13.67
CA ARG A 22 31.87 -8.31 -14.47
C ARG A 22 33.12 -8.75 -13.70
N ARG A 23 33.61 -7.92 -12.77
CA ARG A 23 34.75 -8.28 -11.89
C ARG A 23 34.36 -9.16 -10.70
N ASN A 24 33.11 -9.12 -10.25
CA ASN A 24 32.64 -9.80 -9.04
C ASN A 24 31.93 -11.13 -9.33
N ASN A 25 32.36 -11.88 -10.37
CA ASN A 25 31.72 -13.14 -10.80
C ASN A 25 30.24 -13.03 -11.20
N LEU A 26 29.73 -11.83 -11.48
CA LEU A 26 28.37 -11.58 -11.94
C LEU A 26 28.35 -11.28 -13.45
N LYS A 27 29.26 -11.88 -14.22
CA LYS A 27 29.39 -11.60 -15.66
C LYS A 27 28.11 -11.91 -16.44
N SER A 28 27.52 -13.09 -16.23
CA SER A 28 26.26 -13.47 -16.87
C SER A 28 25.12 -12.51 -16.55
N PHE A 29 25.04 -12.06 -15.30
CA PHE A 29 24.06 -11.06 -14.89
C PHE A 29 24.33 -9.70 -15.56
N ALA A 30 25.58 -9.26 -15.61
CA ALA A 30 25.96 -8.00 -16.25
C ALA A 30 25.62 -8.01 -17.76
N ASP A 31 25.94 -9.11 -18.45
CA ASP A 31 25.67 -9.24 -19.89
C ASP A 31 24.16 -9.32 -20.16
N HIS A 32 23.40 -10.03 -19.33
CA HIS A 32 21.93 -10.01 -19.38
C HIS A 32 21.36 -8.61 -19.10
N PHE A 33 21.88 -7.93 -18.08
CA PHE A 33 21.40 -6.61 -17.70
C PHE A 33 21.64 -5.58 -18.81
N GLU A 34 22.84 -5.57 -19.39
CA GLU A 34 23.17 -4.69 -20.52
C GLU A 34 22.25 -4.95 -21.72
N LYS A 35 22.09 -6.23 -22.10
CA LYS A 35 21.26 -6.61 -23.24
C LYS A 35 19.78 -6.26 -23.06
N GLU A 36 19.19 -6.54 -21.91
CA GLU A 36 17.74 -6.40 -21.73
C GLU A 36 17.33 -5.00 -21.24
N TRP A 37 18.10 -4.43 -20.32
CA TRP A 37 17.72 -3.22 -19.57
C TRP A 37 18.44 -1.95 -20.04
N ILE A 38 19.47 -2.06 -20.88
CA ILE A 38 20.17 -0.90 -21.45
C ILE A 38 19.95 -0.83 -22.95
N GLU A 39 20.23 -1.91 -23.68
CA GLU A 39 20.14 -1.97 -25.14
C GLU A 39 18.82 -2.57 -25.64
N GLY A 40 18.08 -3.20 -24.74
CA GLY A 40 16.91 -4.00 -25.04
C GLY A 40 15.60 -3.23 -25.09
N PRO A 41 14.48 -3.92 -25.35
CA PRO A 41 13.17 -3.29 -25.46
C PRO A 41 12.68 -2.66 -24.14
N PHE A 42 13.28 -3.05 -23.01
CA PHE A 42 12.96 -2.51 -21.70
C PHE A 42 13.85 -1.33 -21.32
N SER A 43 14.63 -0.77 -22.25
CA SER A 43 15.59 0.32 -21.99
C SER A 43 14.99 1.56 -21.37
N ASN A 44 13.67 1.73 -21.37
CA ASN A 44 12.99 2.97 -20.95
C ASN A 44 12.44 2.95 -19.51
N TRP A 45 13.05 2.15 -18.65
CA TRP A 45 12.60 1.95 -17.26
C TRP A 45 13.13 3.01 -16.29
N GLN A 46 14.05 3.89 -16.74
CA GLN A 46 14.74 4.81 -15.85
C GLN A 46 13.80 5.94 -15.40
N PRO A 47 13.88 6.35 -14.13
CA PRO A 47 12.93 7.34 -13.59
C PRO A 47 12.91 8.71 -14.27
N TYR A 48 14.00 9.14 -14.92
CA TYR A 48 14.02 10.41 -15.67
C TYR A 48 13.22 10.36 -16.98
N GLN A 49 12.90 9.17 -17.49
CA GLN A 49 12.04 8.98 -18.67
C GLN A 49 10.56 8.85 -18.29
N THR A 50 10.27 8.62 -17.02
CA THR A 50 8.91 8.46 -16.51
C THR A 50 8.22 9.83 -16.40
N PRO A 51 7.04 10.01 -17.02
CA PRO A 51 6.29 11.26 -16.91
C PRO A 51 5.90 11.57 -15.46
N PRO A 52 5.74 12.86 -15.10
CA PRO A 52 5.22 13.26 -13.79
C PRO A 52 3.87 12.60 -13.49
N GLY A 53 3.68 12.13 -12.25
CA GLY A 53 2.45 11.50 -11.78
C GLY A 53 2.45 9.96 -11.82
N TYR A 54 3.48 9.33 -12.39
CA TYR A 54 3.69 7.89 -12.31
C TYR A 54 4.59 7.52 -11.13
N SER A 55 4.29 6.41 -10.46
CA SER A 55 5.13 5.93 -9.35
C SER A 55 6.47 5.43 -9.90
N SER A 56 7.54 6.16 -9.62
CA SER A 56 8.91 5.70 -9.88
C SER A 56 9.35 4.60 -8.90
N SER A 57 8.54 4.28 -7.89
CA SER A 57 8.85 3.24 -6.91
C SER A 57 8.19 1.90 -7.28
N ASN A 58 8.93 0.81 -7.07
CA ASN A 58 8.42 -0.55 -7.18
C ASN A 58 7.49 -0.96 -6.02
N SER A 59 7.08 -0.02 -5.16
CA SER A 59 6.34 -0.30 -3.92
C SER A 59 5.02 -1.06 -4.15
N ILE A 60 4.29 -0.72 -5.22
CA ILE A 60 3.01 -1.34 -5.56
C ILE A 60 3.21 -2.81 -5.97
N ILE A 61 4.14 -3.05 -6.90
CA ILE A 61 4.41 -4.41 -7.39
C ILE A 61 5.05 -5.28 -6.31
N GLU A 62 5.91 -4.71 -5.46
CA GLU A 62 6.51 -5.40 -4.31
C GLU A 62 5.47 -5.75 -3.24
N SER A 63 4.55 -4.84 -2.92
CA SER A 63 3.45 -5.09 -1.99
C SER A 63 2.49 -6.16 -2.50
N HIS A 64 2.15 -6.10 -3.79
CA HIS A 64 1.35 -7.13 -4.45
C HIS A 64 2.05 -8.50 -4.41
N ASN A 65 3.32 -8.55 -4.84
CA ASN A 65 4.12 -9.79 -4.83
C ASN A 65 4.30 -10.35 -3.42
N ARG A 66 4.45 -9.50 -2.41
CA ARG A 66 4.49 -9.90 -1.01
C ARG A 66 3.19 -10.58 -0.59
N THR A 67 2.04 -9.98 -0.95
CA THR A 67 0.72 -10.55 -0.66
C THR A 67 0.60 -11.95 -1.27
N VAL A 68 0.93 -12.10 -2.55
CA VAL A 68 0.94 -13.40 -3.24
C VAL A 68 1.88 -14.39 -2.55
N LYS A 69 3.13 -14.02 -2.28
CA LYS A 69 4.10 -14.91 -1.62
C LYS A 69 3.63 -15.34 -0.23
N VAL A 70 3.08 -14.44 0.57
CA VAL A 70 2.49 -14.79 1.88
C VAL A 70 1.32 -15.75 1.70
N SER A 71 0.42 -15.49 0.76
CA SER A 71 -0.77 -16.33 0.54
C SER A 71 -0.48 -17.69 -0.09
N PHE A 72 0.61 -17.85 -0.84
CA PHE A 72 0.88 -19.07 -1.61
C PHE A 72 2.14 -19.82 -1.18
N THR A 73 3.18 -19.16 -0.69
CA THR A 73 4.43 -19.80 -0.25
C THR A 73 4.36 -20.28 1.20
N LEU A 74 3.60 -19.61 2.07
CA LEU A 74 3.39 -20.03 3.46
C LEU A 74 2.18 -20.96 3.67
N LYS A 75 1.52 -21.40 2.58
CA LYS A 75 0.48 -22.44 2.68
C LYS A 75 1.15 -23.77 3.06
N LYS A 76 1.26 -24.03 4.37
CA LYS A 76 0.90 -25.35 4.87
C LYS A 76 -0.50 -25.61 4.30
N ARG A 77 -0.63 -26.58 3.40
CA ARG A 77 -1.94 -27.10 3.00
C ARG A 77 -2.61 -27.56 4.29
N LEU A 78 -3.55 -26.78 4.79
CA LEU A 78 -4.36 -27.19 5.93
C LEU A 78 -5.26 -28.32 5.43
N SER A 79 -5.34 -29.39 6.22
CA SER A 79 -6.35 -30.43 5.95
C SER A 79 -7.73 -29.78 5.99
N ILE A 80 -8.69 -30.36 5.27
CA ILE A 80 -10.10 -29.90 5.29
C ILE A 80 -10.58 -29.75 6.74
N LEU A 81 -10.21 -30.68 7.62
CA LEU A 81 -10.50 -30.61 9.05
C LEU A 81 -9.95 -29.34 9.69
N LYS A 82 -8.67 -29.00 9.47
CA LYS A 82 -8.07 -27.80 10.06
C LYS A 82 -8.67 -26.50 9.51
N THR A 83 -9.11 -26.51 8.26
CA THR A 83 -9.86 -25.40 7.67
C THR A 83 -11.24 -25.24 8.34
N LEU A 84 -11.96 -26.34 8.58
CA LEU A 84 -13.27 -26.30 9.25
C LEU A 84 -13.15 -25.83 10.71
N GLU A 85 -12.13 -26.25 11.45
CA GLU A 85 -11.85 -25.76 12.81
C GLU A 85 -11.64 -24.25 12.84
N LEU A 86 -10.82 -23.72 11.92
CA LEU A 86 -10.54 -22.28 11.85
C LEU A 86 -11.78 -21.49 11.42
N LEU A 87 -12.60 -22.03 10.51
CA LEU A 87 -13.86 -21.40 10.13
C LEU A 87 -14.84 -21.36 11.29
N GLN A 88 -14.92 -22.42 12.10
CA GLN A 88 -15.76 -22.46 13.29
C GLN A 88 -15.28 -21.45 14.35
N GLU A 89 -13.99 -21.36 14.61
CA GLU A 89 -13.44 -20.38 15.56
C GLU A 89 -13.77 -18.94 15.12
N LYS A 90 -13.60 -18.63 13.82
CA LYS A 90 -13.88 -17.29 13.29
C LYS A 90 -15.37 -16.99 13.21
N SER A 91 -16.23 -17.97 12.91
CA SER A 91 -17.69 -17.75 12.91
C SER A 91 -18.20 -17.47 14.32
N ILE A 92 -17.72 -18.20 15.34
CA ILE A 92 -18.03 -17.93 16.74
C ILE A 92 -17.59 -16.52 17.13
N TYR A 93 -16.37 -16.11 16.77
CA TYR A 93 -15.87 -14.76 17.05
C TYR A 93 -16.74 -13.66 16.42
N ILE A 94 -17.14 -13.84 15.15
CA ILE A 94 -18.02 -12.88 14.45
C ILE A 94 -19.39 -12.81 15.12
N CYS A 95 -20.00 -13.95 15.47
CA CYS A 95 -21.29 -13.96 16.17
C CYS A 95 -21.21 -13.26 17.53
N HIS A 96 -20.11 -13.40 18.27
CA HIS A 96 -19.91 -12.70 19.53
C HIS A 96 -19.70 -11.19 19.34
N LEU A 97 -18.97 -10.77 18.30
CA LEU A 97 -18.83 -9.36 17.95
C LEU A 97 -20.17 -8.74 17.55
N ASP A 98 -20.96 -9.44 16.75
CA ASP A 98 -22.25 -8.97 16.27
C ASP A 98 -23.26 -8.86 17.43
N GLN A 99 -23.26 -9.82 18.36
CA GLN A 99 -24.02 -9.70 19.61
C GLN A 99 -23.55 -8.52 20.47
N LYS A 100 -22.24 -8.27 20.56
CA LYS A 100 -21.70 -7.14 21.32
C LYS A 100 -22.10 -5.79 20.71
N LEU A 101 -22.07 -5.65 19.39
CA LEU A 101 -22.50 -4.45 18.67
C LEU A 101 -24.01 -4.22 18.80
N ASN A 102 -24.82 -5.29 18.77
CA ASN A 102 -26.26 -5.20 18.94
C ASN A 102 -26.70 -4.98 20.40
N ASN A 103 -25.88 -5.37 21.37
CA ASN A 103 -26.12 -5.20 22.81
C ASN A 103 -25.49 -3.93 23.40
N GLU A 104 -24.72 -3.16 22.63
CA GLU A 104 -24.35 -1.81 23.06
C GLU A 104 -25.64 -0.97 23.22
N PRO A 105 -25.87 -0.35 24.39
CA PRO A 105 -27.09 0.38 24.61
C PRO A 105 -27.14 1.54 23.61
N LYS A 106 -28.33 1.79 23.03
CA LYS A 106 -28.62 2.89 22.09
C LYS A 106 -28.48 4.29 22.73
N ILE A 107 -27.40 4.57 23.45
CA ILE A 107 -27.06 5.89 24.01
C ILE A 107 -26.29 6.71 22.96
N ILE A 108 -26.68 6.64 21.68
CA ILE A 108 -26.10 7.49 20.63
C ILE A 108 -27.20 8.09 19.74
N LEU A 109 -28.47 7.72 19.91
CA LEU A 109 -29.57 8.35 19.17
C LEU A 109 -30.00 9.71 19.75
N GLU A 110 -29.70 10.00 21.02
CA GLU A 110 -30.01 11.32 21.62
C GLU A 110 -28.94 12.40 21.33
N ILE A 111 -27.72 12.02 20.94
CA ILE A 111 -26.64 12.97 20.60
C ILE A 111 -26.82 13.55 19.17
N LYS A 112 -27.78 13.03 18.38
CA LYS A 112 -28.15 13.56 17.06
C LYS A 112 -29.23 14.64 17.08
N LYS A 113 -29.57 15.23 18.23
CA LYS A 113 -30.09 16.62 18.25
C LYS A 113 -28.89 17.55 18.17
N GLY A 114 -28.51 17.87 16.94
CA GLY A 114 -27.22 18.45 16.61
C GLY A 114 -26.95 19.83 17.24
N PRO A 115 -25.68 20.28 17.20
CA PRO A 115 -25.23 21.58 17.70
C PRO A 115 -25.99 22.79 17.14
N CYS A 116 -26.70 22.63 16.03
CA CYS A 116 -27.45 23.70 15.36
C CYS A 116 -28.59 24.28 16.22
N GLU A 117 -29.30 23.48 17.04
CA GLU A 117 -30.41 24.01 17.85
C GLU A 117 -29.95 24.82 19.07
N LEU A 118 -28.70 24.65 19.51
CA LEU A 118 -28.10 25.39 20.61
C LEU A 118 -27.54 26.75 20.16
N ALA A 119 -27.13 26.88 18.90
CA ALA A 119 -26.67 28.13 18.32
C ALA A 119 -27.82 29.15 18.18
N ASP A 120 -28.97 28.73 17.65
CA ASP A 120 -30.11 29.64 17.39
C ASP A 120 -30.71 30.26 18.67
N LYS A 121 -30.69 29.53 19.79
CA LYS A 121 -31.18 30.04 21.07
C LYS A 121 -30.28 31.10 21.68
N ASN A 122 -28.95 30.96 21.51
CA ASN A 122 -27.99 31.94 22.01
C ASN A 122 -27.96 33.21 21.15
N PHE A 123 -28.16 33.11 19.83
CA PHE A 123 -28.26 34.28 18.95
C PHE A 123 -29.56 35.10 19.11
N LYS A 124 -30.67 34.49 19.57
CA LYS A 124 -31.87 35.24 19.97
C LYS A 124 -31.67 35.97 21.29
N LYS A 125 -31.08 35.29 22.29
CA LYS A 125 -30.84 35.87 23.63
C LYS A 125 -29.90 37.08 23.61
N ILE A 126 -28.94 37.15 22.68
CA ILE A 126 -28.04 38.31 22.51
C ILE A 126 -28.73 39.49 21.82
N ARG A 127 -29.72 39.25 20.96
CA ARG A 127 -30.49 40.33 20.30
C ARG A 127 -31.49 40.99 21.23
N ASP A 128 -32.10 40.23 22.13
CA ASP A 128 -33.10 40.75 23.08
C ASP A 128 -32.47 41.46 24.30
N CYS A 129 -31.14 41.49 24.42
CA CYS A 129 -30.42 42.24 25.47
C CYS A 129 -29.79 43.56 24.98
N ASN A 130 -29.92 43.89 23.69
CA ASN A 130 -29.38 45.11 23.08
C ASN A 130 -30.46 45.94 22.35
N SER A 131 -31.71 45.89 22.83
CA SER A 131 -32.81 46.79 22.43
C SER A 131 -33.55 47.28 23.67
#